data_AF-A0AAD7Z012-F1
#
_entry.id   AF-A0AAD7Z012-F1
#
_cell.length_a   1.000
_cell.length_b   1.000
_cell.length_c   1.000
_cell.angle_alpha   90.00
_cell.angle_beta   90.00
_cell.angle_gamma   90.00
#
_symmetry.space_group_name_H-M   'P 1'
#
loop_
_entity.id
_entity.type
_entity.pdbx_description
1 polymer ?
#
loop_
_entity_poly.entity_id
_entity_poly.type
_entity_poly.pdbx_seq_one_letter_code
_entity_poly.pdbx_strand_id
1 'polypeptide(L)'
;MNSYYHVFLLLFFHSNLMKADTLNYVQKHVEVLLSKTGSCYMTPLPQECSSVLNDFADYASNFTKCSILNARPIRICENCIDHYLSFRNKYQELLSTVVNGTSCKSIFMSCDRLDAILEYHDNILSIWDKGHCDACYNWSTDVPKLSNETIHFIELFNGTMACINNTHIDPSLNDTQVICDNCMKSYLKLDNYYKTLSADAIGVDSICMDIVDSMNATRSIWSKTLNCCRIRKTPEVIFLVCTGVISLLPIFYYLVLRYFSPIRDLPNVLKQSRFKQTILRSLGRSN
;
A
#
# COMPACT_ATOMS: atom_id res chain seq x y z
N MET A 1 47.10 -60.81 72.31
CA MET A 1 47.41 -59.53 71.63
C MET A 1 46.09 -58.86 71.30
N ASN A 2 45.89 -57.67 71.87
CA ASN A 2 44.97 -56.57 71.52
C ASN A 2 43.51 -56.89 71.13
N SER A 3 42.49 -56.16 71.54
CA SER A 3 42.23 -55.19 72.60
C SER A 3 40.78 -54.74 72.36
N TYR A 4 40.01 -54.59 73.43
CA TYR A 4 38.77 -53.79 73.55
C TYR A 4 37.47 -54.27 72.89
N TYR A 5 36.64 -54.87 73.77
CA TYR A 5 35.22 -54.58 73.96
C TYR A 5 34.86 -53.11 73.68
N HIS A 6 33.75 -52.85 72.98
CA HIS A 6 32.51 -52.37 73.60
C HIS A 6 31.46 -51.89 72.58
N VAL A 7 30.20 -52.18 72.91
CA VAL A 7 28.98 -51.43 72.57
C VAL A 7 28.31 -51.78 71.24
N PHE A 8 27.57 -52.90 71.30
CA PHE A 8 26.17 -52.95 70.86
C PHE A 8 25.38 -51.80 71.51
N LEU A 9 24.46 -51.18 70.77
CA LEU A 9 23.61 -50.01 71.09
C LEU A 9 24.19 -48.66 70.67
N LEU A 10 23.77 -48.19 69.47
CA LEU A 10 23.31 -46.83 69.15
C LEU A 10 23.39 -46.61 67.62
N LEU A 11 22.47 -47.22 66.88
CA LEU A 11 22.18 -46.86 65.47
C LEU A 11 20.67 -46.59 65.26
N PHE A 12 20.06 -45.95 66.24
CA PHE A 12 18.76 -45.29 66.10
C PHE A 12 18.88 -43.92 66.74
N PHE A 13 19.64 -42.99 66.14
CA PHE A 13 19.48 -41.54 66.35
C PHE A 13 20.51 -40.80 65.48
N HIS A 14 20.21 -40.61 64.19
CA HIS A 14 20.50 -39.38 63.43
C HIS A 14 20.09 -39.56 61.96
N SER A 15 18.80 -39.47 61.71
CA SER A 15 18.26 -39.10 60.40
C SER A 15 17.30 -37.92 60.57
N ASN A 16 17.76 -36.90 61.29
CA ASN A 16 17.15 -35.57 61.40
C ASN A 16 18.17 -34.52 60.93
N LEU A 17 18.57 -34.60 59.67
CA LEU A 17 19.34 -33.57 58.94
C LEU A 17 19.29 -34.08 57.48
N MET A 18 18.50 -33.56 56.56
CA MET A 18 18.27 -32.16 56.26
C MET A 18 16.83 -31.98 55.75
N LYS A 19 15.99 -31.23 56.47
CA LYS A 19 14.91 -30.50 55.80
C LYS A 19 15.61 -29.38 55.04
N ALA A 20 15.91 -29.61 53.77
CA ALA A 20 16.24 -28.50 52.88
C ALA A 20 15.06 -27.51 52.93
N ASP A 21 15.36 -26.23 53.13
CA ASP A 21 14.39 -25.13 53.12
C ASP A 21 13.79 -24.95 51.71
N THR A 22 12.99 -25.93 51.27
CA THR A 22 12.29 -25.93 49.99
C THR A 22 11.26 -24.81 49.94
N LEU A 23 10.69 -24.42 51.08
CA LEU A 23 9.76 -23.29 51.21
C LEU A 23 10.39 -21.95 50.81
N ASN A 24 11.61 -21.65 51.28
CA ASN A 24 12.30 -20.39 50.93
C ASN A 24 12.75 -20.37 49.46
N TYR A 25 13.19 -21.51 48.92
CA TYR A 25 13.57 -21.61 47.51
C TYR A 25 12.35 -21.48 46.58
N VAL A 26 11.24 -22.15 46.91
CA VAL A 26 9.99 -22.08 46.14
C VAL A 26 9.39 -20.67 46.21
N GLN A 27 9.37 -20.03 47.38
CA GLN A 27 8.90 -18.65 47.54
C GLN A 27 9.69 -17.68 46.66
N LYS A 28 11.03 -17.77 46.70
CA LYS A 28 11.93 -16.93 45.89
C LYS A 28 11.78 -17.21 44.39
N HIS A 29 11.53 -18.46 44.00
CA HIS A 29 11.32 -18.84 42.60
C HIS A 29 9.95 -18.37 42.08
N VAL A 30 8.93 -18.36 42.93
CA VAL A 30 7.60 -17.81 42.63
C VAL A 30 7.65 -16.29 42.52
N GLU A 31 8.37 -15.60 43.40
CA GLU A 31 8.61 -14.14 43.28
C GLU A 31 9.35 -13.79 41.99
N VAL A 32 10.37 -14.56 41.61
CA VAL A 32 11.11 -14.35 40.35
C VAL A 32 10.24 -14.65 39.13
N LEU A 33 9.40 -15.69 39.18
CA LEU A 33 8.43 -15.99 38.10
C LEU A 33 7.40 -14.88 37.98
N LEU A 34 6.82 -14.43 39.09
CA LEU A 34 5.86 -13.33 39.14
C LEU A 34 6.49 -12.00 38.69
N SER A 35 7.76 -11.74 39.01
CA SER A 35 8.46 -10.56 38.47
C SER A 35 8.79 -10.69 36.97
N LYS A 36 8.89 -11.92 36.43
CA LYS A 36 9.16 -12.15 35.00
C LYS A 36 7.90 -12.19 34.13
N THR A 37 6.79 -12.73 34.64
CA THR A 37 5.55 -12.92 33.87
C THR A 37 4.41 -12.01 34.34
N GLY A 38 4.46 -11.52 35.58
CA GLY A 38 3.44 -10.67 36.19
C GLY A 38 3.84 -9.20 36.33
N SER A 39 5.02 -8.79 35.85
CA SER A 39 5.53 -7.42 35.99
C SER A 39 4.51 -6.36 35.57
N CYS A 40 3.78 -6.59 34.47
CA CYS A 40 2.76 -5.66 33.98
C CYS A 40 1.48 -5.60 34.82
N TYR A 41 1.19 -6.65 35.61
CA TYR A 41 -0.01 -6.74 36.44
C TYR A 41 0.24 -6.41 37.91
N MET A 42 1.50 -6.39 38.33
CA MET A 42 1.91 -6.17 39.73
C MET A 42 2.50 -4.78 39.99
N THR A 43 2.85 -4.02 38.94
CA THR A 43 3.25 -2.62 39.09
C THR A 43 2.04 -1.74 39.42
N PRO A 44 2.05 -0.99 40.54
CA PRO A 44 1.00 -0.02 40.81
C PRO A 44 1.00 1.03 39.68
N LEU A 45 -0.15 1.18 39.02
CA LEU A 45 -0.30 2.05 37.86
C LEU A 45 -0.04 3.51 38.26
N PRO A 46 1.03 4.16 37.80
CA PRO A 46 1.26 5.57 38.11
C PRO A 46 0.17 6.43 37.48
N GLN A 47 -0.37 7.39 38.23
CA GLN A 47 -1.44 8.27 37.74
C GLN A 47 -1.02 9.03 36.47
N GLU A 48 0.24 9.45 36.39
CA GLU A 48 0.82 10.11 35.21
C GLU A 48 0.83 9.19 33.98
N CYS A 49 1.24 7.92 34.12
CA CYS A 49 1.17 6.95 33.02
C CYS A 49 -0.27 6.73 32.54
N SER A 50 -1.23 6.68 33.46
CA SER A 50 -2.66 6.59 33.12
C SER A 50 -3.15 7.82 32.35
N SER A 51 -2.71 9.02 32.75
CA SER A 51 -3.04 10.26 32.03
C SER A 51 -2.50 10.26 30.60
N VAL A 52 -1.22 9.89 30.42
CA VAL A 52 -0.58 9.83 29.10
C VAL A 52 -1.28 8.82 28.19
N LEU A 53 -1.70 7.67 28.73
CA LEU A 53 -2.45 6.67 27.98
C LEU A 53 -3.84 7.18 27.55
N ASN A 54 -4.55 7.89 28.43
CA ASN A 54 -5.85 8.48 28.10
C ASN A 54 -5.73 9.52 26.99
N ASP A 55 -4.73 10.41 27.07
CA ASP A 55 -4.46 11.39 26.02
C ASP A 55 -4.15 10.69 24.68
N PHE A 56 -3.34 9.63 24.70
CA PHE A 56 -3.04 8.84 23.51
C PHE A 56 -4.32 8.27 22.87
N ALA A 57 -5.20 7.69 23.69
CA ALA A 57 -6.48 7.14 23.24
C ALA A 57 -7.38 8.21 22.63
N ASP A 58 -7.45 9.39 23.26
CA ASP A 58 -8.23 10.53 22.76
C ASP A 58 -7.69 11.03 21.41
N TYR A 59 -6.37 11.18 21.27
CA TYR A 59 -5.76 11.60 19.99
C TYR A 59 -5.92 10.55 18.89
N ALA A 60 -5.79 9.26 19.22
CA ALA A 60 -6.04 8.17 18.27
C ALA A 60 -7.50 8.17 17.79
N SER A 61 -8.45 8.35 18.70
CA SER A 61 -9.88 8.45 18.40
C SER A 61 -10.19 9.67 17.52
N ASN A 62 -9.61 10.83 17.84
CA ASN A 62 -9.78 12.06 17.07
C ASN A 62 -9.24 11.93 15.64
N PHE A 63 -8.03 11.37 15.47
CA PHE A 63 -7.50 11.10 14.13
C PHE A 63 -8.39 10.12 13.36
N THR A 64 -8.80 9.02 13.99
CA THR A 64 -9.68 8.02 13.38
C THR A 64 -10.98 8.65 12.90
N LYS A 65 -11.65 9.44 13.75
CA LYS A 65 -12.86 10.18 13.40
C LYS A 65 -12.61 11.14 12.23
N CYS A 66 -11.54 11.91 12.27
CA CYS A 66 -11.19 12.84 11.20
C CYS A 66 -10.98 12.11 9.86
N SER A 67 -10.22 11.02 9.87
CA SER A 67 -9.89 10.25 8.66
C SER A 67 -11.15 9.68 7.98
N ILE A 68 -12.11 9.19 8.77
CA ILE A 68 -13.37 8.65 8.27
C ILE A 68 -14.24 9.75 7.66
N LEU A 69 -14.33 10.90 8.33
CA LEU A 69 -15.12 12.04 7.84
C LEU A 69 -14.54 12.65 6.56
N ASN A 70 -13.22 12.54 6.35
CA ASN A 70 -12.51 13.04 5.17
C ASN A 70 -12.10 11.94 4.19
N ALA A 71 -12.77 10.78 4.23
CA ALA A 71 -12.48 9.68 3.32
C ALA A 71 -13.08 9.87 1.92
N ARG A 72 -14.08 10.75 1.76
CA ARG A 72 -14.73 11.04 0.46
C ARG A 72 -15.24 12.49 0.38
N PRO A 73 -14.70 13.33 -0.52
CA PRO A 73 -13.44 13.13 -1.24
C PRO A 73 -12.26 12.99 -0.28
N ILE A 74 -11.18 12.33 -0.70
CA ILE A 74 -10.02 12.08 0.18
C ILE A 74 -9.34 13.42 0.48
N ARG A 75 -9.37 13.82 1.75
CA ARG A 75 -8.74 15.03 2.32
C ARG A 75 -8.11 14.74 3.68
N ILE A 76 -7.57 13.53 3.83
CA ILE A 76 -7.08 13.04 5.12
C ILE A 76 -5.79 13.75 5.50
N CYS A 77 -4.89 13.96 4.52
CA CYS A 77 -3.60 14.57 4.80
C CYS A 77 -3.80 16.03 5.23
N GLU A 78 -4.57 16.81 4.46
CA GLU A 78 -4.83 18.22 4.70
C GLU A 78 -5.62 18.48 6.00
N ASN A 79 -6.72 17.76 6.21
CA ASN A 79 -7.67 18.09 7.29
C ASN A 79 -7.34 17.40 8.63
N CYS A 80 -6.52 16.34 8.63
CA CYS A 80 -6.25 15.53 9.83
C CYS A 80 -4.82 15.63 10.36
N ILE A 81 -3.98 16.51 9.78
CA ILE A 81 -2.57 16.69 10.18
C ILE A 81 -2.42 17.01 11.67
N ASP A 82 -3.22 17.91 12.23
CA ASP A 82 -3.09 18.32 13.64
C ASP A 82 -3.36 17.15 14.61
N HIS A 83 -4.37 16.33 14.27
CA HIS A 83 -4.69 15.13 15.03
C HIS A 83 -3.58 14.08 14.91
N TYR A 84 -3.02 13.91 13.71
CA TYR A 84 -1.90 12.99 13.47
C TYR A 84 -0.65 13.39 14.27
N LEU A 85 -0.29 14.68 14.27
CA LEU A 85 0.85 15.19 15.03
C LEU A 85 0.66 15.00 16.53
N SER A 86 -0.54 15.33 17.05
CA SER A 86 -0.84 15.16 18.47
C SER A 86 -0.77 13.68 18.88
N PHE A 87 -1.31 12.79 18.06
CA PHE A 87 -1.23 11.35 18.22
C PHE A 87 0.22 10.86 18.24
N ARG A 88 1.04 11.24 17.24
CA ARG A 88 2.44 10.84 17.11
C ARG A 88 3.28 11.32 18.30
N ASN A 89 3.12 12.58 18.67
CA ASN A 89 3.85 13.19 19.78
C ASN A 89 3.49 12.52 21.11
N LYS A 90 2.20 12.25 21.34
CA LYS A 90 1.74 11.60 22.57
C LYS A 90 2.19 10.14 22.65
N TYR A 91 2.27 9.43 21.51
CA TYR A 91 2.88 8.10 21.48
C TYR A 91 4.38 8.14 21.85
N GLN A 92 5.14 9.11 21.35
CA GLN A 92 6.54 9.30 21.74
C GLN A 92 6.70 9.63 23.23
N GLU A 93 5.80 10.43 23.78
CA GLU A 93 5.71 10.70 25.22
C GLU A 93 5.45 9.40 26.00
N LEU A 94 4.46 8.60 25.60
CA LEU A 94 4.18 7.30 26.22
C LEU A 94 5.41 6.36 26.25
N LEU A 95 6.21 6.37 25.18
CA LEU A 95 7.44 5.58 25.09
C LEU A 95 8.57 6.09 26.01
N SER A 96 8.62 7.39 26.29
CA SER A 96 9.73 8.04 26.99
C SER A 96 9.44 8.36 28.46
N THR A 97 8.19 8.45 28.88
CA THR A 97 7.80 8.76 30.26
C THR A 97 8.22 7.66 31.24
N VAL A 98 8.94 8.06 32.29
CA VAL A 98 9.40 7.20 33.39
C VAL A 98 8.96 7.82 34.71
N VAL A 99 8.16 7.09 35.48
CA VAL A 99 7.62 7.54 36.76
C VAL A 99 8.19 6.66 37.87
N ASN A 100 8.91 7.25 38.82
CA ASN A 100 9.54 6.54 39.94
C ASN A 100 10.41 5.34 39.49
N GLY A 101 11.14 5.50 38.37
CA GLY A 101 11.99 4.44 37.80
C GLY A 101 11.24 3.39 36.98
N THR A 102 9.91 3.45 36.89
CA THR A 102 9.09 2.57 36.05
C THR A 102 8.70 3.27 34.76
N SER A 103 9.01 2.66 33.60
CA SER A 103 8.64 3.22 32.30
C SER A 103 7.18 2.91 31.96
N CYS A 104 6.40 3.90 31.50
CA CYS A 104 5.01 3.66 31.08
C CYS A 104 4.93 2.65 29.93
N LYS A 105 5.90 2.68 29.01
CA LYS A 105 6.07 1.66 27.96
C LYS A 105 6.08 0.25 28.53
N SER A 106 6.88 0.01 29.57
CA SER A 106 7.01 -1.33 30.17
C SER A 106 5.76 -1.82 30.92
N ILE A 107 4.83 -0.91 31.22
CA ILE A 107 3.55 -1.23 31.89
C ILE A 107 2.47 -1.57 30.86
N PHE A 108 2.45 -0.86 29.72
CA PHE A 108 1.34 -0.92 28.79
C PHE A 108 1.64 -1.63 27.47
N MET A 109 2.90 -1.70 27.05
CA MET A 109 3.30 -2.30 25.77
C MET A 109 4.00 -3.64 25.99
N SER A 110 3.77 -4.57 25.07
CA SER A 110 4.35 -5.93 25.10
C SER A 110 4.06 -6.71 26.38
N CYS A 111 3.00 -6.33 27.10
CA CYS A 111 2.52 -6.98 28.31
C CYS A 111 1.55 -8.14 28.03
N ASP A 112 0.90 -8.10 26.88
CA ASP A 112 0.03 -9.13 26.38
C ASP A 112 0.31 -9.39 24.89
N ARG A 113 -0.27 -10.46 24.35
CA ARG A 113 -0.06 -10.87 22.95
C ARG A 113 -0.82 -10.02 21.94
N LEU A 114 -1.85 -9.29 22.38
CA LEU A 114 -2.65 -8.43 21.53
C LEU A 114 -1.93 -7.10 21.29
N ASP A 115 -1.26 -6.56 22.32
CA ASP A 115 -0.58 -5.26 22.33
C ASP A 115 -1.42 -4.18 21.62
N ALA A 116 -2.62 -3.96 22.15
CA ALA A 116 -3.64 -3.13 21.49
C ALA A 116 -3.13 -1.72 21.17
N ILE A 117 -2.28 -1.16 22.03
CA ILE A 117 -1.68 0.17 21.83
C ILE A 117 -0.80 0.18 20.58
N LEU A 118 0.07 -0.83 20.42
CA LEU A 118 0.92 -0.96 19.25
C LEU A 118 0.09 -1.19 17.99
N GLU A 119 -0.92 -2.07 18.05
CA GLU A 119 -1.80 -2.35 16.92
C GLU A 119 -2.57 -1.10 16.44
N TYR A 120 -3.15 -0.30 17.35
CA TYR A 120 -3.79 0.95 16.98
C TYR A 120 -2.79 1.96 16.41
N HIS A 121 -1.59 2.01 16.97
CA HIS A 121 -0.55 2.90 16.46
C HIS A 121 -0.14 2.56 15.04
N ASP A 122 0.16 1.29 14.78
CA ASP A 122 0.63 0.83 13.47
C ASP A 122 -0.47 0.96 12.40
N ASN A 123 -1.74 0.79 12.78
CA ASN A 123 -2.87 1.03 11.89
C ASN A 123 -3.01 2.51 11.51
N ILE A 124 -2.89 3.43 12.48
CA ILE A 124 -2.95 4.88 12.20
C ILE A 124 -1.77 5.32 11.34
N LEU A 125 -0.56 4.86 11.65
CA LEU A 125 0.62 5.10 10.80
C LEU A 125 0.40 4.54 9.39
N SER A 126 -0.14 3.33 9.27
CA SER A 126 -0.40 2.73 7.96
C SER A 126 -1.38 3.55 7.11
N ILE A 127 -2.41 4.15 7.72
CA ILE A 127 -3.34 5.04 7.00
C ILE A 127 -2.60 6.28 6.47
N TRP A 128 -1.77 6.89 7.30
CA TRP A 128 -0.97 8.06 6.94
C TRP A 128 0.02 7.75 5.80
N ASP A 129 0.75 6.64 5.93
CA ASP A 129 1.79 6.21 4.99
C ASP A 129 1.21 5.76 3.65
N LYS A 130 0.09 5.00 3.66
CA LYS A 130 -0.64 4.64 2.42
C LYS A 130 -1.21 5.87 1.72
N GLY A 131 -1.52 6.92 2.47
CA GLY A 131 -1.91 8.22 1.93
C GLY A 131 -0.74 9.02 1.37
N HIS A 132 0.52 8.55 1.54
CA HIS A 132 1.73 9.31 1.27
C HIS A 132 1.65 10.74 1.82
N CYS A 133 1.02 10.91 3.00
CA CYS A 133 0.69 12.23 3.52
C CYS A 133 1.94 13.05 3.86
N ASP A 134 3.07 12.42 4.19
CA ASP A 134 4.34 13.13 4.38
C ASP A 134 4.76 13.95 3.15
N ALA A 135 4.43 13.51 1.93
CA ALA A 135 4.78 14.21 0.70
C ALA A 135 3.96 15.48 0.44
N CYS A 136 2.81 15.64 1.12
CA CYS A 136 2.02 16.87 1.07
C CYS A 136 2.70 18.01 1.86
N TYR A 137 3.66 17.70 2.73
CA TYR A 137 4.23 18.63 3.70
C TYR A 137 5.76 18.76 3.58
N ASN A 138 6.26 19.93 3.96
CA ASN A 138 7.66 20.16 4.25
C ASN A 138 7.89 20.06 5.77
N TRP A 139 8.73 19.12 6.16
CA TRP A 139 9.09 18.79 7.54
C TRP A 139 10.33 19.55 8.06
N SER A 140 10.75 20.64 7.40
CA SER A 140 11.92 21.43 7.79
C SER A 140 11.74 22.23 9.09
N THR A 141 10.50 22.40 9.55
CA THR A 141 10.15 23.13 10.78
C THR A 141 9.41 22.22 11.76
N ASP A 142 9.43 22.56 13.06
CA ASP A 142 8.75 21.77 14.12
C ASP A 142 7.25 21.56 13.85
N VAL A 143 6.62 22.52 13.17
CA VAL A 143 5.26 22.39 12.64
C VAL A 143 5.37 22.17 11.13
N PRO A 144 4.89 21.03 10.59
CA PRO A 144 4.93 20.79 9.16
C PRO A 144 4.02 21.77 8.43
N LYS A 145 4.52 22.31 7.32
CA LYS A 145 3.76 23.23 6.45
C LYS A 145 3.51 22.56 5.12
N LEU A 146 2.39 22.85 4.47
CA LEU A 146 2.12 22.35 3.12
C LEU A 146 3.29 22.70 2.19
N SER A 147 3.68 21.75 1.36
CA SER A 147 4.73 21.97 0.37
C SER A 147 4.28 23.00 -0.67
N ASN A 148 5.22 23.74 -1.24
CA ASN A 148 4.91 24.74 -2.26
C ASN A 148 4.18 24.11 -3.46
N GLU A 149 4.53 22.86 -3.75
CA GLU A 149 3.93 22.05 -4.79
C GLU A 149 2.46 21.76 -4.50
N THR A 150 2.15 21.36 -3.27
CA THR A 150 0.79 21.07 -2.82
C THR A 150 -0.07 22.34 -2.80
N ILE A 151 0.46 23.44 -2.30
CA ILE A 151 -0.22 24.75 -2.31
C ILE A 151 -0.58 25.15 -3.74
N HIS A 152 0.38 25.07 -4.66
CA HIS A 152 0.13 25.44 -6.05
C HIS A 152 -0.89 24.52 -6.74
N PHE A 153 -0.86 23.22 -6.43
CA PHE A 153 -1.88 22.28 -6.92
C PHE A 153 -3.28 22.69 -6.42
N ILE A 154 -3.42 22.97 -5.11
CA ILE A 154 -4.70 23.36 -4.49
C ILE A 154 -5.24 24.64 -5.12
N GLU A 155 -4.40 25.64 -5.39
CA GLU A 155 -4.79 26.87 -6.08
C GLU A 155 -5.36 26.59 -7.49
N LEU A 156 -4.67 25.77 -8.29
CA LEU A 156 -5.11 25.40 -9.64
C LEU A 156 -6.40 24.57 -9.60
N PHE A 157 -6.50 23.65 -8.65
CA PHE A 157 -7.69 22.82 -8.43
C PHE A 157 -8.90 23.68 -8.08
N ASN A 158 -8.77 24.55 -7.07
CA ASN A 158 -9.83 25.44 -6.62
C ASN A 158 -10.26 26.40 -7.75
N GLY A 159 -9.31 26.95 -8.50
CA GLY A 159 -9.61 27.78 -9.67
C GLY A 159 -10.36 27.04 -10.77
N THR A 160 -10.02 25.77 -11.01
CA THR A 160 -10.69 24.92 -12.00
C THR A 160 -12.11 24.56 -11.55
N MET A 161 -12.29 24.18 -10.29
CA MET A 161 -13.61 23.87 -9.73
C MET A 161 -14.50 25.10 -9.63
N ALA A 162 -13.94 26.26 -9.27
CA ALA A 162 -14.66 27.53 -9.30
C ALA A 162 -15.14 27.86 -10.73
N CYS A 163 -14.31 27.68 -11.75
CA CYS A 163 -14.73 27.87 -13.15
C CYS A 163 -15.91 26.95 -13.51
N ILE A 164 -15.82 25.67 -13.18
CA ILE A 164 -16.87 24.67 -13.49
C ILE A 164 -18.17 25.01 -12.76
N ASN A 165 -18.11 25.39 -11.48
CA ASN A 165 -19.30 25.68 -10.68
C ASN A 165 -19.95 27.03 -11.02
N ASN A 166 -19.14 28.04 -11.39
CA ASN A 166 -19.64 29.38 -11.69
C ASN A 166 -20.18 29.53 -13.12
N THR A 167 -19.89 28.57 -14.00
CA THR A 167 -20.41 28.62 -15.37
C THR A 167 -21.89 28.22 -15.36
N HIS A 168 -22.76 29.21 -15.56
CA HIS A 168 -24.20 28.97 -15.66
C HIS A 168 -24.54 28.12 -16.88
N ILE A 169 -25.22 26.99 -16.65
CA ILE A 169 -25.85 26.20 -17.70
C ILE A 169 -27.29 26.69 -17.82
N ASP A 170 -27.72 27.04 -19.03
CA ASP A 170 -29.15 27.22 -19.29
C ASP A 170 -29.84 25.85 -19.14
N PRO A 171 -30.76 25.68 -18.15
CA PRO A 171 -31.40 24.40 -17.88
C PRO A 171 -32.24 23.89 -19.07
N SER A 172 -32.54 24.74 -20.05
CA SER A 172 -33.30 24.37 -21.26
C SER A 172 -32.45 23.70 -22.35
N LEU A 173 -31.13 23.92 -22.36
CA LEU A 173 -30.23 23.45 -23.44
C LEU A 173 -29.32 22.30 -23.02
N ASN A 174 -29.16 22.04 -21.72
CA ASN A 174 -28.28 20.98 -21.18
C ASN A 174 -26.88 20.96 -21.83
N ASP A 175 -26.40 22.13 -22.27
CA ASP A 175 -25.21 22.22 -23.09
C ASP A 175 -23.96 22.38 -22.20
N THR A 176 -23.51 21.22 -21.70
CA THR A 176 -22.25 21.09 -20.95
C THR A 176 -21.03 21.54 -21.76
N GLN A 177 -21.14 21.72 -23.08
CA GLN A 177 -20.04 22.17 -23.93
C GLN A 177 -19.56 23.58 -23.57
N VAL A 178 -20.46 24.46 -23.11
CA VAL A 178 -20.09 25.82 -22.68
C VAL A 178 -19.10 25.79 -21.51
N ILE A 179 -19.28 24.85 -20.57
CA ILE A 179 -18.34 24.65 -19.46
C ILE A 179 -17.00 24.14 -19.99
N CYS A 180 -17.03 23.18 -20.91
CA CYS A 180 -15.83 22.64 -21.52
C CYS A 180 -15.01 23.76 -22.18
N ASP A 181 -15.64 24.61 -22.98
CA ASP A 181 -14.96 25.65 -23.74
C ASP A 181 -14.41 26.76 -22.82
N ASN A 182 -15.19 27.19 -21.83
CA ASN A 182 -14.78 28.24 -20.88
C ASN A 182 -13.69 27.76 -19.91
N CYS A 183 -13.78 26.52 -19.43
CA CYS A 183 -12.88 26.00 -18.39
C CYS A 183 -11.74 25.13 -18.92
N MET A 184 -11.66 24.89 -20.24
CA MET A 184 -10.60 24.07 -20.85
C MET A 184 -9.21 24.54 -20.45
N LYS A 185 -8.97 25.86 -20.48
CA LYS A 185 -7.66 26.43 -20.14
C LYS A 185 -7.27 26.15 -18.68
N SER A 186 -8.21 26.29 -17.74
CA SER A 186 -7.98 26.00 -16.32
C SER A 186 -7.71 24.52 -16.10
N TYR A 187 -8.53 23.65 -16.70
CA TYR A 187 -8.35 22.21 -16.65
C TYR A 187 -7.00 21.76 -17.21
N LEU A 188 -6.60 22.25 -18.38
CA LEU A 188 -5.30 21.91 -18.98
C LEU A 188 -4.12 22.40 -18.13
N LYS A 189 -4.24 23.58 -17.51
CA LYS A 189 -3.21 24.08 -16.60
C LYS A 189 -3.04 23.17 -15.39
N LEU A 190 -4.14 22.74 -14.78
CA LEU A 190 -4.14 21.78 -13.67
C LEU A 190 -3.57 20.42 -14.09
N ASP A 191 -4.02 19.85 -15.21
CA ASP A 191 -3.58 18.54 -15.70
C ASP A 191 -2.09 18.53 -16.08
N ASN A 192 -1.61 19.59 -16.70
CA ASN A 192 -0.20 19.74 -17.02
C ASN A 192 0.64 19.87 -15.75
N TYR A 193 0.18 20.64 -14.76
CA TYR A 193 0.91 20.75 -13.49
C TYR A 193 0.96 19.41 -12.75
N TYR A 194 -0.15 18.68 -12.67
CA TYR A 194 -0.17 17.34 -12.08
C TYR A 194 0.82 16.38 -12.77
N LYS A 195 0.94 16.44 -14.11
CA LYS A 195 1.94 15.66 -14.86
C LYS A 195 3.39 16.06 -14.54
N THR A 196 3.66 17.26 -14.05
CA THR A 196 5.00 17.65 -13.59
C THR A 196 5.32 17.11 -12.20
N LEU A 197 4.30 16.87 -11.37
CA LEU A 197 4.46 16.30 -10.03
C LEU A 197 4.65 14.78 -10.07
N SER A 198 4.09 14.10 -11.08
CA SER A 198 4.20 12.64 -11.20
C SER A 198 5.22 12.24 -12.25
N ALA A 199 6.20 11.44 -11.85
CA ALA A 199 7.07 10.75 -12.82
C ALA A 199 6.28 9.75 -13.69
N ASP A 200 5.18 9.22 -13.15
CA ASP A 200 4.30 8.26 -13.81
C ASP A 200 2.97 8.90 -14.24
N ALA A 201 2.53 8.63 -15.47
CA ALA A 201 1.22 9.09 -15.95
C ALA A 201 0.03 8.56 -15.11
N ILE A 202 0.27 7.55 -14.28
CA ILE A 202 -0.72 6.86 -13.42
C ILE A 202 -0.80 7.48 -12.02
N GLY A 203 0.20 8.28 -11.57
CA GLY A 203 0.16 8.93 -10.26
C GLY A 203 0.63 8.05 -9.09
N VAL A 204 1.45 7.03 -9.33
CA VAL A 204 1.80 6.00 -8.33
C VAL A 204 3.03 6.36 -7.48
N ASP A 205 3.89 7.25 -7.98
CA ASP A 205 5.11 7.62 -7.26
C ASP A 205 4.95 8.88 -6.40
N SER A 206 5.13 8.72 -5.08
CA SER A 206 5.44 9.75 -4.07
C SER A 206 4.53 10.99 -3.96
N ILE A 207 3.38 11.03 -4.62
CA ILE A 207 2.42 12.13 -4.49
C ILE A 207 1.42 11.80 -3.38
N CYS A 208 1.08 12.77 -2.55
CA CYS A 208 0.07 12.57 -1.52
C CYS A 208 -1.32 12.30 -2.12
N MET A 209 -2.06 11.43 -1.43
CA MET A 209 -3.32 10.88 -1.93
C MET A 209 -4.41 11.94 -2.10
N ASP A 210 -4.39 13.02 -1.31
CA ASP A 210 -5.31 14.15 -1.44
C ASP A 210 -5.22 14.80 -2.85
N ILE A 211 -4.00 14.92 -3.41
CA ILE A 211 -3.77 15.43 -4.76
C ILE A 211 -4.24 14.43 -5.81
N VAL A 212 -3.89 13.14 -5.64
CA VAL A 212 -4.26 12.07 -6.57
C VAL A 212 -5.77 11.91 -6.67
N ASP A 213 -6.47 11.87 -5.54
CA ASP A 213 -7.94 11.77 -5.50
C ASP A 213 -8.60 13.00 -6.10
N SER A 214 -8.15 14.20 -5.74
CA SER A 214 -8.66 15.46 -6.31
C SER A 214 -8.52 15.48 -7.83
N MET A 215 -7.36 15.08 -8.36
CA MET A 215 -7.15 15.04 -9.81
C MET A 215 -8.01 13.96 -10.49
N ASN A 216 -8.14 12.79 -9.88
CA ASN A 216 -9.00 11.71 -10.40
C ASN A 216 -10.48 12.10 -10.41
N ALA A 217 -10.95 12.77 -9.35
CA ALA A 217 -12.28 13.34 -9.27
C ALA A 217 -12.49 14.40 -10.37
N THR A 218 -11.56 15.35 -10.52
CA THR A 218 -11.63 16.36 -11.59
C THR A 218 -11.65 15.72 -12.98
N ARG A 219 -10.80 14.73 -13.27
CA ARG A 219 -10.81 13.99 -14.55
C ARG A 219 -12.13 13.26 -14.77
N SER A 220 -12.71 12.66 -13.73
CA SER A 220 -14.02 11.99 -13.81
C SER A 220 -15.13 13.00 -14.12
N ILE A 221 -15.16 14.14 -13.43
CA ILE A 221 -16.11 15.23 -13.69
C ILE A 221 -15.95 15.73 -15.13
N TRP A 222 -14.73 16.02 -15.56
CA TRP A 222 -14.42 16.54 -16.88
C TRP A 222 -14.81 15.59 -18.03
N SER A 223 -14.46 14.31 -17.89
CA SER A 223 -14.62 13.33 -18.96
C SER A 223 -15.98 12.63 -18.96
N LYS A 224 -16.49 12.23 -17.79
CA LYS A 224 -17.73 11.42 -17.68
C LYS A 224 -18.95 12.29 -17.42
N THR A 225 -18.87 13.21 -16.46
CA THR A 225 -20.02 14.04 -16.08
C THR A 225 -20.29 15.13 -17.12
N LEU A 226 -19.26 15.87 -17.51
CA LEU A 226 -19.36 16.99 -18.47
C LEU A 226 -19.13 16.57 -19.92
N ASN A 227 -18.66 15.35 -20.19
CA ASN A 227 -18.40 14.83 -21.55
C ASN A 227 -17.48 15.72 -22.41
N CYS A 228 -16.54 16.45 -21.80
CA CYS A 228 -15.63 17.36 -22.51
C CYS A 228 -14.61 16.64 -23.40
N CYS A 229 -14.34 15.35 -23.15
CA CYS A 229 -13.40 14.55 -23.94
C CYS A 229 -14.08 13.93 -25.18
N ARG A 230 -14.27 14.71 -26.25
CA ARG A 230 -14.86 14.22 -27.53
C ARG A 230 -13.87 13.54 -28.48
N ILE A 231 -12.57 13.84 -28.36
CA ILE A 231 -11.51 13.39 -29.28
C ILE A 231 -11.41 11.85 -29.36
N ARG A 232 -11.72 11.12 -28.29
CA ARG A 232 -11.69 9.64 -28.26
C ARG A 232 -12.88 8.96 -28.96
N LYS A 233 -13.83 9.72 -29.52
CA LYS A 233 -15.03 9.16 -30.20
C LYS A 233 -14.95 9.24 -31.72
N THR A 234 -13.89 9.80 -32.30
CA THR A 234 -13.69 9.68 -33.75
C THR A 234 -13.43 8.21 -34.06
N PRO A 235 -14.27 7.54 -34.88
CA PRO A 235 -13.98 6.17 -35.27
C PRO A 235 -12.62 6.16 -35.94
N GLU A 236 -11.71 5.28 -35.50
CA GLU A 236 -10.37 5.14 -36.06
C GLU A 236 -10.42 4.45 -37.44
N VAL A 237 -11.30 4.93 -38.33
CA VAL A 237 -11.57 4.37 -39.65
C VAL A 237 -10.28 4.28 -40.44
N ILE A 238 -9.42 5.30 -40.33
CA ILE A 238 -8.11 5.33 -41.00
C ILE A 238 -7.22 4.18 -40.49
N PHE A 239 -7.17 3.98 -39.17
CA PHE A 239 -6.40 2.88 -38.57
C PHE A 239 -6.93 1.51 -38.99
N LEU A 240 -8.25 1.33 -38.99
CA LEU A 240 -8.91 0.09 -39.42
C LEU A 240 -8.65 -0.21 -40.89
N VAL A 241 -8.74 0.80 -41.76
CA VAL A 241 -8.44 0.66 -43.20
C VAL A 241 -6.98 0.30 -43.42
N CYS A 242 -6.04 0.99 -42.77
CA CYS A 242 -4.61 0.69 -42.89
C CYS A 242 -4.29 -0.74 -42.41
N THR A 243 -4.84 -1.13 -41.27
CA THR A 243 -4.65 -2.48 -40.71
C THR A 243 -5.25 -3.54 -41.64
N GLY A 244 -6.42 -3.28 -42.22
CA GLY A 244 -7.05 -4.15 -43.21
C GLY A 244 -6.19 -4.34 -44.47
N VAL A 245 -5.66 -3.24 -45.03
CA VAL A 245 -4.77 -3.30 -46.21
C VAL A 245 -3.51 -4.10 -45.89
N ILE A 246 -2.83 -3.80 -44.77
CA ILE A 246 -1.60 -4.50 -44.36
C ILE A 246 -1.87 -5.99 -44.16
N SER A 247 -3.01 -6.36 -43.56
CA SER A 247 -3.39 -7.76 -43.35
C SER A 247 -3.68 -8.52 -44.64
N LEU A 248 -4.09 -7.82 -45.71
CA LEU A 248 -4.35 -8.41 -47.03
C LEU A 248 -3.10 -8.51 -47.91
N LEU A 249 -2.03 -7.76 -47.63
CA LEU A 249 -0.78 -7.80 -48.40
C LEU A 249 -0.14 -9.19 -48.50
N PRO A 250 -0.07 -10.02 -47.44
CA PRO A 250 0.48 -11.38 -47.54
C PRO A 250 -0.36 -12.27 -48.47
N ILE A 251 -1.69 -12.16 -48.40
CA ILE A 251 -2.61 -12.91 -49.26
C ILE A 251 -2.39 -12.51 -50.71
N PHE A 252 -2.33 -11.20 -50.97
CA PHE A 252 -2.05 -10.68 -52.30
C PHE A 252 -0.68 -11.14 -52.82
N TYR A 253 0.36 -11.12 -51.97
CA TYR A 253 1.69 -11.61 -52.31
C TYR A 253 1.68 -13.08 -52.74
N TYR A 254 1.01 -13.96 -51.98
CA TYR A 254 0.90 -15.38 -52.34
C TYR A 254 0.08 -15.61 -53.62
N LEU A 255 -0.97 -14.82 -53.85
CA LEU A 255 -1.73 -14.88 -55.11
C LEU A 255 -0.86 -14.45 -56.30
N VAL A 256 -0.11 -13.36 -56.16
CA VAL A 256 0.83 -12.91 -57.20
C VAL A 256 1.88 -13.98 -57.48
N LEU A 257 2.48 -14.57 -56.45
CA LEU A 257 3.42 -15.67 -56.65
C LEU A 257 2.78 -16.86 -57.37
N ARG A 258 1.53 -17.22 -57.07
CA ARG A 258 0.84 -18.34 -57.71
C ARG A 258 0.56 -18.11 -59.20
N TYR A 259 0.14 -16.90 -59.58
CA TYR A 259 -0.29 -16.61 -60.95
C TYR A 259 0.84 -16.04 -61.83
N PHE A 260 1.79 -15.31 -61.25
CA PHE A 260 2.87 -14.63 -61.99
C PHE A 260 4.26 -15.25 -61.80
N SER A 261 4.43 -16.26 -60.93
CA SER A 261 5.69 -17.02 -60.99
C SER A 261 5.75 -17.75 -62.33
N PRO A 262 6.77 -17.49 -63.17
CA PRO A 262 6.99 -18.35 -64.32
C PRO A 262 7.12 -19.77 -63.79
N ILE A 263 6.46 -20.72 -64.45
CA ILE A 263 6.73 -22.14 -64.29
C ILE A 263 8.22 -22.28 -64.62
N ARG A 264 9.09 -22.15 -63.61
CA ARG A 264 10.47 -22.60 -63.73
C ARG A 264 10.31 -24.09 -63.85
N ASP A 265 10.38 -24.58 -65.08
CA ASP A 265 10.49 -26.00 -65.38
C ASP A 265 11.42 -26.58 -64.34
N LEU A 266 10.85 -27.39 -63.45
CA LEU A 266 11.60 -28.06 -62.39
C LEU A 266 12.77 -28.72 -63.12
N PRO A 267 14.05 -28.44 -62.78
CA PRO A 267 15.16 -29.07 -63.48
C PRO A 267 14.90 -30.57 -63.44
N ASN A 268 14.92 -31.21 -64.63
CA ASN A 268 14.51 -32.61 -64.87
C ASN A 268 15.20 -33.64 -63.95
N VAL A 269 16.06 -33.21 -63.04
CA VAL A 269 16.76 -33.96 -61.99
C VAL A 269 15.79 -34.61 -60.98
N LEU A 270 14.59 -34.07 -60.77
CA LEU A 270 13.56 -34.72 -59.91
C LEU A 270 12.60 -35.66 -60.67
N LYS A 271 12.81 -35.85 -61.99
CA LYS A 271 11.97 -36.71 -62.83
C LYS A 271 12.34 -38.19 -62.77
N GLN A 272 13.11 -38.62 -61.77
CA GLN A 272 13.24 -40.05 -61.48
C GLN A 272 12.15 -40.45 -60.49
N SER A 273 10.99 -40.86 -61.03
CA SER A 273 9.91 -41.37 -60.18
C SER A 273 10.41 -42.61 -59.44
N ARG A 274 10.47 -42.53 -58.10
CA ARG A 274 10.72 -43.70 -57.24
C ARG A 274 9.75 -44.85 -57.55
N PHE A 275 8.58 -44.53 -58.10
CA PHE A 275 7.58 -45.47 -58.58
C PHE A 275 8.09 -46.41 -59.68
N LYS A 276 8.89 -45.91 -60.64
CA LYS A 276 9.51 -46.74 -61.68
C LYS A 276 10.53 -47.72 -61.09
N GLN A 277 11.28 -47.30 -60.07
CA GLN A 277 12.22 -48.16 -59.35
C GLN A 277 11.52 -49.25 -58.53
N THR A 278 10.38 -48.94 -57.91
CA THR A 278 9.58 -49.93 -57.16
C THR A 278 8.95 -50.97 -58.08
N ILE A 279 8.43 -50.58 -59.24
CA ILE A 279 7.85 -51.52 -60.23
C ILE A 279 8.92 -52.44 -60.83
N LEU A 280 10.11 -51.91 -61.16
CA LEU A 280 11.20 -52.75 -61.67
C LEU A 280 11.70 -53.75 -60.61
N ARG A 281 11.70 -53.36 -59.33
CA ARG A 281 12.02 -54.28 -58.21
C ARG A 281 10.93 -55.33 -57.97
N SER A 282 9.65 -55.02 -58.20
CA SER A 282 8.57 -56.00 -58.04
C SER A 282 8.49 -56.97 -59.22
N LEU A 283 8.80 -56.52 -60.44
CA LEU A 283 8.82 -57.38 -61.63
C LEU A 283 10.06 -58.27 -61.73
N GLY A 284 11.18 -57.89 -61.11
CA GLY A 284 12.41 -58.70 -61.06
C GLY A 284 12.42 -59.80 -59.99
N ARG A 285 11.29 -60.06 -59.30
CA ARG A 285 11.20 -61.07 -58.23
C ARG A 285 10.30 -62.26 -58.57
N SER A 286 9.91 -62.40 -59.83
CA SER A 286 9.21 -63.58 -60.35
C SER A 286 9.97 -64.14 -61.55
N ASN A 287 11.08 -64.82 -61.25
CA ASN A 287 11.62 -66.02 -61.91
C ASN A 287 12.98 -66.33 -61.29
#